data_AF-A0A1M5RBI2-F1
#
_entry.id   AF-A0A1M5RBI2-F1
#
_cell.length_a   1.000
_cell.length_b   1.000
_cell.length_c   1.000
_cell.angle_alpha   90.00
_cell.angle_beta   90.00
_cell.angle_gamma   90.00
#
_symmetry.space_group_name_H-M   'P 1'
#
loop_
_entity.id
_entity.type
_entity.pdbx_description
1 polymer ?
#
loop_
_entity_poly.entity_id
_entity_poly.type
_entity_poly.pdbx_seq_one_letter_code
_entity_poly.pdbx_strand_id
1 'polypeptide(L)'
;MNIPKTKDRMMLGILAGGLAFIFQSIFDYASYKQKISKRNYWSTAAGVWVKSKRQANKWNGQLLGAWMTLGLNAVNGIFMVWSLTKAGLNKWPIKGVVLGSITGSITNAFLSGFAKNKVAPKDSNSTLSYTLTNAITGLVAAWGIVTFGDESLFNERRVIAGDTLSTMPININGSVVEESNPTYIH
;
A
#
# COMPACT_ATOMS: atom_id res chain seq x y z
N MET A 1 21.69 -14.17 6.53
CA MET A 1 21.26 -14.76 5.24
C MET A 1 20.92 -13.61 4.32
N ASN A 2 21.65 -13.43 3.21
CA ASN A 2 21.36 -12.37 2.24
C ASN A 2 20.18 -12.82 1.37
N ILE A 3 19.00 -12.25 1.61
CA ILE A 3 17.83 -12.50 0.78
C ILE A 3 18.03 -11.76 -0.54
N PRO A 4 17.96 -12.43 -1.70
CA PRO A 4 18.10 -11.76 -2.99
C PRO A 4 16.98 -10.72 -3.16
N LYS A 5 17.37 -9.47 -3.42
CA LYS A 5 16.46 -8.35 -3.69
C LYS A 5 15.95 -8.42 -5.14
N THR A 6 14.71 -7.99 -5.38
CA THR A 6 14.10 -7.97 -6.72
C THR A 6 14.06 -6.56 -7.31
N LYS A 7 14.27 -6.49 -8.63
CA LYS A 7 14.10 -5.28 -9.46
C LYS A 7 12.74 -5.23 -10.18
N ASP A 8 11.96 -6.30 -10.10
CA ASP A 8 10.64 -6.34 -10.70
C ASP A 8 9.61 -5.73 -9.74
N ARG A 9 9.07 -4.57 -10.13
CA ARG A 9 8.07 -3.83 -9.34
C ARG A 9 6.77 -4.59 -9.15
N MET A 10 6.35 -5.35 -10.16
CA MET A 10 5.11 -6.11 -10.11
C MET A 10 5.30 -7.32 -9.19
N MET A 11 6.38 -8.08 -9.36
CA MET A 11 6.71 -9.20 -8.48
C MET A 11 6.89 -8.73 -7.03
N LEU A 12 7.60 -7.63 -6.81
CA LEU A 12 7.78 -7.03 -5.48
C LEU A 12 6.43 -6.68 -4.85
N GLY A 13 5.53 -6.08 -5.63
CA GLY A 13 4.19 -5.73 -5.18
C GLY A 13 3.34 -6.94 -4.82
N ILE A 14 3.40 -8.01 -5.62
CA ILE A 14 2.71 -9.28 -5.34
C ILE A 14 3.25 -9.91 -4.06
N LEU A 15 4.57 -9.95 -3.86
CA LEU A 15 5.19 -10.52 -2.67
C LEU A 15 4.85 -9.71 -1.41
N ALA A 16 4.97 -8.38 -1.48
CA ALA A 16 4.61 -7.48 -0.38
C ALA A 16 3.11 -7.56 -0.05
N GLY A 17 2.25 -7.62 -1.06
CA GLY A 17 0.82 -7.83 -0.89
C GLY A 17 0.48 -9.19 -0.30
N GLY A 18 1.15 -10.26 -0.75
CA GLY A 18 0.99 -11.60 -0.18
C GLY A 18 1.40 -11.66 1.29
N LEU A 19 2.49 -10.99 1.67
CA LEU A 19 2.90 -10.85 3.06
C LEU A 19 1.85 -10.09 3.88
N ALA A 20 1.36 -8.96 3.37
CA ALA A 20 0.31 -8.19 4.01
C ALA A 20 -0.97 -9.02 4.18
N PHE A 21 -1.34 -9.85 3.20
CA PHE A 21 -2.48 -10.77 3.28
C PHE A 21 -2.35 -11.79 4.42
N ILE A 22 -1.16 -12.35 4.66
CA ILE A 22 -0.91 -13.27 5.77
C ILE A 22 -1.17 -12.56 7.11
N PHE A 23 -0.57 -11.39 7.31
CA PHE A 23 -0.77 -10.60 8.53
C PHE A 23 -2.21 -10.14 8.70
N GLN A 24 -2.87 -9.72 7.62
CA GLN A 24 -4.28 -9.37 7.60
C GLN A 24 -5.14 -10.55 8.09
N SER A 25 -4.87 -11.74 7.56
CA SER A 25 -5.63 -12.95 7.90
C SER A 25 -5.44 -13.36 9.36
N ILE A 26 -4.22 -13.22 9.90
CA ILE A 26 -3.94 -13.46 11.32
C ILE A 26 -4.69 -12.45 12.19
N PHE A 27 -4.62 -11.16 11.86
CA PHE A 27 -5.27 -10.10 12.62
C PHE A 27 -6.81 -10.24 12.59
N ASP A 28 -7.37 -10.58 11.44
CA ASP A 28 -8.79 -10.83 11.27
C ASP A 28 -9.25 -12.04 12.10
N TYR A 29 -8.52 -13.15 12.03
CA TYR A 29 -8.82 -14.33 12.82
C TYR A 29 -8.76 -14.04 14.33
N ALA A 30 -7.74 -13.31 14.78
CA ALA A 30 -7.60 -12.89 16.17
C ALA A 30 -8.78 -11.97 16.60
N SER A 31 -9.11 -10.97 15.78
CA SER A 31 -10.21 -10.02 16.04
C SER A 31 -11.57 -10.72 16.09
N TYR A 32 -11.80 -11.70 15.22
CA TYR A 32 -13.00 -12.54 15.23
C TYR A 32 -13.06 -13.40 16.50
N LYS A 33 -11.95 -14.06 16.87
CA LYS A 33 -11.89 -14.91 18.07
C LYS A 33 -12.13 -14.11 19.36
N GLN A 34 -11.67 -12.86 19.41
CA GLN A 34 -11.89 -11.94 20.53
C GLN A 34 -13.27 -11.27 20.52
N LYS A 35 -14.15 -11.59 19.56
CA LYS A 35 -15.48 -10.99 19.37
C LYS A 35 -15.46 -9.46 19.14
N ILE A 36 -14.30 -8.90 18.80
CA ILE A 36 -14.16 -7.49 18.40
C ILE A 36 -14.82 -7.30 17.02
N SER A 37 -14.59 -8.25 16.11
CA SER A 37 -15.30 -8.31 14.84
C SER A 37 -16.39 -9.37 14.87
N LYS A 38 -17.61 -8.99 14.47
CA LYS A 38 -18.74 -9.91 14.33
C LYS A 38 -18.58 -10.87 13.13
N ARG A 39 -17.65 -10.59 12.20
CA ARG A 39 -17.48 -11.31 10.93
C ARG A 39 -16.01 -11.35 10.52
N ASN A 40 -15.56 -12.44 9.94
CA ASN A 40 -14.23 -12.49 9.34
C ASN A 40 -14.22 -11.76 7.97
N TYR A 41 -13.05 -11.32 7.54
CA TYR A 41 -12.81 -10.68 6.25
C TYR A 41 -13.17 -11.61 5.09
N TRP A 42 -12.85 -12.90 5.17
CA TRP A 42 -13.04 -13.83 4.05
C TRP A 42 -14.51 -14.05 3.72
N SER A 43 -15.38 -14.22 4.72
CA SER A 43 -16.85 -14.25 4.60
C SER A 43 -17.37 -12.95 3.98
N THR A 44 -16.80 -11.81 4.37
CA THR A 44 -17.22 -10.50 3.90
C THR A 44 -16.85 -10.31 2.43
N ALA A 45 -15.64 -10.70 2.04
CA ALA A 45 -15.18 -10.70 0.66
C ALA A 45 -15.98 -11.68 -0.21
N ALA A 46 -16.21 -12.91 0.28
CA ALA A 46 -17.02 -13.91 -0.40
C ALA A 46 -18.47 -13.45 -0.59
N GLY A 47 -19.02 -12.71 0.37
CA GLY A 47 -20.38 -12.17 0.38
C GLY A 47 -20.71 -11.23 -0.78
N VAL A 48 -19.70 -10.68 -1.47
CA VAL A 48 -19.87 -9.91 -2.71
C VAL A 48 -20.23 -10.82 -3.90
N TRP A 49 -19.68 -12.03 -3.91
CA TRP A 49 -19.70 -12.93 -5.07
C TRP A 49 -20.72 -14.07 -4.94
N VAL A 50 -21.17 -14.38 -3.72
CA VAL A 50 -22.12 -15.47 -3.46
C VAL A 50 -23.50 -14.95 -3.07
N LYS A 51 -24.54 -15.72 -3.40
CA LYS A 51 -25.94 -15.28 -3.24
C LYS A 51 -26.43 -15.22 -1.78
N SER A 52 -25.77 -15.91 -0.84
CA SER A 52 -26.22 -16.02 0.55
C SER A 52 -25.07 -16.03 1.56
N LYS A 53 -25.34 -15.52 2.78
CA LYS A 53 -24.41 -15.56 3.92
C LYS A 53 -24.01 -17.00 4.28
N ARG A 54 -24.94 -17.95 4.17
CA ARG A 54 -24.66 -19.38 4.42
C ARG A 54 -23.62 -19.93 3.45
N GLN A 55 -23.69 -19.54 2.18
CA GLN A 55 -22.71 -19.94 1.18
C GLN A 55 -21.35 -19.25 1.39
N ALA A 56 -21.33 -17.99 1.80
CA ALA A 56 -20.10 -17.27 2.15
C ALA A 56 -19.35 -17.93 3.31
N ASN A 57 -20.08 -18.49 4.28
CA ASN A 57 -19.52 -19.17 5.44
C ASN A 57 -19.10 -20.63 5.19
N LYS A 58 -19.45 -21.22 4.03
CA LYS A 58 -18.95 -22.57 3.68
C LYS A 58 -17.48 -22.51 3.29
N TRP A 59 -16.78 -23.64 3.38
CA TRP A 59 -15.38 -23.77 2.98
C TRP A 59 -15.08 -23.17 1.60
N ASN A 60 -15.88 -23.51 0.58
CA ASN A 60 -15.70 -22.96 -0.77
C ASN A 60 -15.91 -21.44 -0.83
N GLY A 61 -16.81 -20.90 -0.01
CA GLY A 61 -17.01 -19.46 0.13
C GLY A 61 -15.82 -18.79 0.80
N GLN A 62 -15.30 -19.37 1.88
CA GLN A 62 -14.10 -18.88 2.56
C GLN A 62 -12.89 -18.88 1.63
N LEU A 63 -12.67 -19.95 0.88
CA LEU A 63 -11.57 -20.06 -0.08
C LEU A 63 -11.69 -19.00 -1.18
N LEU A 64 -12.89 -18.79 -1.73
CA LEU A 64 -13.15 -17.71 -2.68
C LEU A 64 -12.85 -16.34 -2.07
N GLY A 65 -13.30 -16.10 -0.84
CA GLY A 65 -13.04 -14.87 -0.09
C GLY A 65 -11.55 -14.63 0.15
N ALA A 66 -10.81 -15.67 0.53
CA ALA A 66 -9.37 -15.62 0.71
C ALA A 66 -8.66 -15.27 -0.61
N TRP A 67 -9.04 -15.92 -1.72
CA TRP A 67 -8.49 -15.63 -3.04
C TRP A 67 -8.73 -14.18 -3.48
N MET A 68 -9.95 -13.68 -3.31
CA MET A 68 -10.29 -12.30 -3.64
C MET A 68 -9.54 -11.30 -2.75
N THR A 69 -9.37 -11.62 -1.47
CA THR A 69 -8.62 -10.78 -0.52
C THR A 69 -7.13 -10.77 -0.84
N LEU A 70 -6.56 -11.91 -1.26
CA LEU A 70 -5.18 -12.00 -1.74
C LEU A 70 -4.97 -11.16 -3.00
N GLY A 71 -5.88 -11.28 -3.98
CA GLY A 71 -5.82 -10.48 -5.21
C GLY A 71 -5.87 -8.98 -4.93
N LEU A 72 -6.76 -8.55 -4.03
CA LEU A 72 -6.84 -7.14 -3.62
C LEU A 72 -5.57 -6.67 -2.89
N ASN A 73 -5.00 -7.51 -2.01
CA ASN A 73 -3.74 -7.20 -1.34
C ASN A 73 -2.57 -7.12 -2.33
N ALA A 74 -2.53 -7.97 -3.35
CA ALA A 74 -1.53 -7.90 -4.41
C ALA A 74 -1.65 -6.60 -5.21
N VAL A 75 -2.87 -6.19 -5.59
CA VAL A 75 -3.11 -4.89 -6.24
C VAL A 75 -2.66 -3.73 -5.36
N ASN A 76 -2.99 -3.77 -4.06
CA ASN A 76 -2.54 -2.77 -3.09
C ASN A 76 -1.00 -2.73 -2.98
N GLY A 77 -0.35 -3.90 -2.90
CA GLY A 77 1.10 -4.02 -2.85
C GLY A 77 1.79 -3.47 -4.10
N ILE A 78 1.27 -3.79 -5.29
CA ILE A 78 1.73 -3.20 -6.56
C ILE A 78 1.56 -1.68 -6.49
N PHE A 79 0.36 -1.16 -6.23
CA PHE A 79 0.14 0.28 -6.12
C PHE A 79 1.11 0.96 -5.14
N MET A 80 1.39 0.33 -4.00
CA MET A 80 2.31 0.84 -3.00
C MET A 80 3.76 0.86 -3.49
N VAL A 81 4.23 -0.18 -4.20
CA VAL A 81 5.56 -0.17 -4.84
C VAL A 81 5.69 1.00 -5.80
N TRP A 82 4.72 1.18 -6.69
CA TRP A 82 4.75 2.28 -7.66
C TRP A 82 4.73 3.66 -6.98
N SER A 83 3.98 3.79 -5.89
CA SER A 83 3.92 5.01 -5.09
C SER A 83 5.25 5.29 -4.40
N LEU A 84 5.86 4.29 -3.76
CA LEU A 84 7.14 4.41 -3.05
C LEU A 84 8.33 4.58 -3.99
N THR A 85 8.31 3.97 -5.19
CA THR A 85 9.29 4.22 -6.24
C THR A 85 9.36 5.70 -6.60
N LYS A 86 8.21 6.38 -6.70
CA LYS A 86 8.13 7.80 -7.08
C LYS A 86 8.38 8.74 -5.89
N ALA A 87 7.80 8.41 -4.73
CA ALA A 87 7.86 9.26 -3.54
C ALA A 87 9.15 9.09 -2.72
N GLY A 88 9.95 8.05 -3.00
CA GLY A 88 11.10 7.64 -2.21
C GLY A 88 10.74 6.86 -0.95
N LEU A 89 11.73 6.22 -0.32
CA LEU A 89 11.54 5.44 0.92
C LEU A 89 11.69 6.27 2.20
N ASN A 90 11.95 7.58 2.10
CA ASN A 90 11.95 8.45 3.26
C ASN A 90 10.60 8.37 4.00
N LYS A 91 10.66 8.10 5.30
CA LYS A 91 9.47 7.88 6.15
C LYS A 91 8.52 6.81 5.60
N TRP A 92 9.06 5.75 4.99
CA TRP A 92 8.28 4.62 4.48
C TRP A 92 7.26 4.03 5.48
N PRO A 93 7.49 3.98 6.81
CA PRO A 93 6.48 3.42 7.72
C PRO A 93 5.19 4.25 7.71
N ILE A 94 5.32 5.57 7.74
CA ILE A 94 4.20 6.51 7.73
C ILE A 94 3.49 6.45 6.37
N LYS A 95 4.26 6.45 5.27
CA LYS A 95 3.71 6.32 3.92
C LYS A 95 2.93 5.02 3.75
N GLY A 96 3.45 3.90 4.27
CA GLY A 96 2.77 2.60 4.26
C GLY A 96 1.43 2.63 4.98
N VAL A 97 1.40 3.18 6.20
CA VAL A 97 0.16 3.35 6.99
C VAL A 97 -0.87 4.20 6.24
N VAL A 98 -0.45 5.34 5.70
CA VAL A 98 -1.34 6.26 4.98
C VAL A 98 -1.85 5.63 3.69
N LEU A 99 -0.97 5.07 2.85
CA LEU A 99 -1.36 4.44 1.59
C LEU A 99 -2.26 3.23 1.83
N GLY A 100 -1.95 2.38 2.83
CA GLY A 100 -2.81 1.26 3.21
C GLY A 100 -4.18 1.71 3.72
N SER A 101 -4.23 2.79 4.50
CA SER A 101 -5.50 3.35 4.96
C SER A 101 -6.34 3.90 3.81
N ILE A 102 -5.71 4.58 2.84
CA ILE A 102 -6.38 5.10 1.63
C ILE A 102 -6.96 3.96 0.81
N THR A 103 -6.14 2.97 0.44
CA THR A 103 -6.60 1.83 -0.39
C THR A 103 -7.64 0.98 0.32
N GLY A 104 -7.50 0.81 1.64
CA GLY A 104 -8.49 0.18 2.49
C GLY A 104 -9.84 0.92 2.52
N SER A 105 -9.80 2.25 2.59
CA SER A 105 -11.01 3.09 2.58
C SER A 105 -11.70 3.06 1.23
N ILE A 106 -10.94 3.12 0.14
CA ILE A 106 -11.44 2.95 -1.23
C ILE A 106 -12.09 1.58 -1.40
N THR A 107 -11.43 0.52 -0.92
CA THR A 107 -11.98 -0.85 -0.94
C THR A 107 -13.31 -0.90 -0.18
N ASN A 108 -13.35 -0.37 1.04
CA ASN A 108 -14.56 -0.36 1.85
C ASN A 108 -15.69 0.45 1.19
N ALA A 109 -15.37 1.56 0.53
CA ALA A 109 -16.33 2.37 -0.24
C ALA A 109 -16.87 1.59 -1.46
N PHE A 110 -16.03 0.86 -2.18
CA PHE A 110 -16.50 -0.02 -3.26
C PHE A 110 -17.39 -1.15 -2.72
N LEU A 111 -16.98 -1.79 -1.62
CA LEU A 111 -17.74 -2.87 -0.98
C LEU A 111 -19.10 -2.42 -0.45
N SER A 112 -19.22 -1.17 0.03
CA SER A 112 -20.49 -0.59 0.47
C SER A 112 -21.37 -0.17 -0.71
N GLY A 113 -20.77 0.32 -1.80
CA GLY A 113 -21.46 0.67 -3.04
C GLY A 113 -22.01 -0.52 -3.82
N PHE A 114 -21.40 -1.70 -3.69
CA PHE A 114 -21.96 -2.93 -4.26
C PHE A 114 -23.23 -3.34 -3.51
N ALA A 115 -24.39 -2.94 -4.04
CA ALA A 115 -25.74 -3.17 -3.53
C ALA A 115 -26.10 -4.64 -3.18
N LYS A 116 -25.23 -5.61 -3.56
CA LYS A 116 -25.39 -7.04 -3.29
C LYS A 116 -24.59 -7.55 -2.08
N ASN A 117 -23.73 -6.75 -1.44
CA ASN A 117 -22.93 -7.23 -0.32
C ASN A 117 -23.77 -7.36 0.97
N LYS A 118 -24.54 -8.45 1.08
CA LYS A 118 -25.37 -8.77 2.25
C LYS A 118 -24.54 -9.10 3.49
N VAL A 119 -23.22 -9.24 3.35
CA VAL A 119 -22.27 -9.57 4.42
C VAL A 119 -21.44 -8.36 4.82
N ALA A 120 -21.68 -7.18 4.23
CA ALA A 120 -21.00 -5.95 4.59
C ALA A 120 -21.16 -5.61 6.09
N PRO A 121 -20.11 -5.11 6.74
CA PRO A 121 -20.17 -4.63 8.12
C PRO A 121 -21.01 -3.36 8.16
N LYS A 122 -22.00 -3.31 9.07
CA LYS A 122 -22.87 -2.13 9.25
C LYS A 122 -22.62 -1.40 10.57
N ASP A 123 -21.65 -1.90 11.36
CA ASP A 123 -21.35 -1.40 12.70
C ASP A 123 -20.05 -0.59 12.68
N SER A 124 -20.06 0.58 13.32
CA SER A 124 -18.92 1.52 13.39
C SER A 124 -17.63 0.88 13.93
N ASN A 125 -17.76 0.02 14.94
CA ASN A 125 -16.62 -0.69 15.54
C ASN A 125 -15.93 -1.64 14.54
N SER A 126 -16.70 -2.31 13.69
CA SER A 126 -16.15 -3.19 12.64
C SER A 126 -15.45 -2.35 11.57
N THR A 127 -16.03 -1.23 11.15
CA THR A 127 -15.40 -0.31 10.20
C THR A 127 -14.08 0.24 10.74
N LEU A 128 -14.02 0.62 12.02
CA LEU A 128 -12.79 1.12 12.64
C LEU A 128 -11.71 0.03 12.75
N SER A 129 -12.10 -1.19 13.12
CA SER A 129 -11.20 -2.35 13.12
C SER A 129 -10.65 -2.65 11.71
N TYR A 130 -11.47 -2.51 10.68
CA TYR A 130 -11.02 -2.66 9.29
C TYR A 130 -10.06 -1.58 8.85
N THR A 131 -10.31 -0.32 9.22
CA THR A 131 -9.37 0.77 8.96
C THR A 131 -8.02 0.53 9.66
N LEU A 132 -8.03 0.11 10.92
CA LEU A 132 -6.81 -0.23 11.64
C LEU A 132 -6.06 -1.42 10.99
N THR A 133 -6.81 -2.43 10.54
CA THR A 133 -6.24 -3.58 9.82
C THR A 133 -5.56 -3.12 8.54
N ASN A 134 -6.18 -2.23 7.78
CA ASN A 134 -5.63 -1.68 6.54
C ASN A 134 -4.37 -0.81 6.79
N ALA A 135 -4.33 -0.08 7.92
CA ALA A 135 -3.14 0.66 8.34
C ALA A 135 -1.96 -0.28 8.67
N ILE A 136 -2.20 -1.32 9.47
CA ILE A 136 -1.18 -2.31 9.86
C ILE A 136 -0.67 -3.07 8.64
N THR A 137 -1.57 -3.54 7.78
CA THR A 137 -1.21 -4.28 6.57
C THR A 137 -0.49 -3.40 5.55
N GLY A 138 -0.83 -2.11 5.47
CA GLY A 138 -0.06 -1.12 4.71
C GLY A 138 1.36 -0.92 5.23
N LEU A 139 1.54 -0.89 6.56
CA LEU A 139 2.88 -0.87 7.18
C LEU A 139 3.68 -2.14 6.84
N VAL A 140 3.06 -3.31 6.95
CA VAL A 140 3.68 -4.60 6.61
C VAL A 140 4.05 -4.69 5.13
N ALA A 141 3.18 -4.22 4.24
CA ALA A 141 3.46 -4.15 2.81
C ALA A 141 4.67 -3.25 2.54
N ALA A 142 4.70 -2.05 3.12
CA ALA A 142 5.82 -1.14 2.98
C ALA A 142 7.13 -1.73 3.54
N TRP A 143 7.06 -2.44 4.66
CA TRP A 143 8.20 -3.18 5.20
C TRP A 143 8.70 -4.27 4.25
N GLY A 144 7.80 -5.05 3.65
CA GLY A 144 8.14 -6.04 2.63
C GLY A 144 8.79 -5.40 1.40
N ILE A 145 8.29 -4.24 0.95
CA ILE A 145 8.85 -3.48 -0.17
C ILE A 145 10.29 -3.03 0.12
N VAL A 146 10.54 -2.50 1.30
CA VAL A 146 11.89 -2.05 1.71
C VAL A 146 12.85 -3.24 1.90
N THR A 147 12.33 -4.36 2.39
CA THR A 147 13.15 -5.54 2.69
C THR A 147 13.53 -6.31 1.43
N PHE A 148 12.59 -6.50 0.50
CA PHE A 148 12.78 -7.32 -0.69
C PHE A 148 13.08 -6.51 -1.96
N GLY A 149 12.86 -5.19 -1.95
CA GLY A 149 13.09 -4.32 -3.09
C GLY A 149 14.55 -3.92 -3.25
N ASP A 150 15.04 -3.95 -4.49
CA ASP A 150 16.34 -3.39 -4.84
C ASP A 150 16.31 -1.85 -4.75
N GLU A 151 17.38 -1.26 -4.21
CA GLU A 151 17.47 0.20 -4.00
C GLU A 151 17.37 0.99 -5.30
N SER A 152 17.79 0.41 -6.44
CA SER A 152 17.65 1.02 -7.77
C SER A 152 16.20 1.27 -8.20
N LEU A 153 15.22 0.67 -7.52
CA LEU A 153 13.80 0.89 -7.80
C LEU A 153 13.25 2.18 -7.21
N PHE A 154 13.94 2.79 -6.25
CA PHE A 154 13.42 3.92 -5.51
C PHE A 154 14.16 5.18 -5.95
N ASN A 155 13.39 6.19 -6.38
CA ASN A 155 13.91 7.53 -6.62
C ASN A 155 14.19 8.21 -5.29
N GLU A 156 15.08 7.63 -4.49
CA GLU A 156 15.82 8.44 -3.54
C GLU A 156 16.68 9.35 -4.40
N ARG A 157 16.22 10.59 -4.57
CA ARG A 157 17.09 11.67 -4.97
C ARG A 157 18.24 11.56 -3.97
N ARG A 158 19.39 11.03 -4.41
CA ARG A 158 20.60 10.95 -3.60
C ARG A 158 20.91 12.39 -3.23
N VAL A 159 20.36 12.86 -2.11
CA VAL A 159 20.96 13.95 -1.37
C VAL A 159 22.19 13.28 -0.78
N ILE A 160 23.21 13.15 -1.63
CA ILE A 160 24.57 12.96 -1.16
C ILE A 160 24.79 14.23 -0.33
N ALA A 161 24.60 14.12 0.97
CA ALA A 161 25.24 15.02 1.91
C ALA A 161 26.74 14.77 1.74
N GLY A 162 27.32 15.44 0.74
CA GLY A 162 28.63 15.14 0.21
C GLY A 162 28.74 15.51 -1.26
N ASP A 163 28.20 16.67 -1.64
CA ASP A 163 28.82 17.42 -2.73
C ASP A 163 28.74 18.90 -2.38
N THR A 164 29.89 19.39 -1.93
CA THR A 164 30.33 20.78 -1.96
C THR A 164 29.26 21.86 -1.75
N LEU A 165 29.24 22.40 -0.52
CA LEU A 165 29.26 23.85 -0.35
C LEU A 165 30.49 24.37 -1.13
N SER A 166 30.39 24.43 -2.45
CA SER A 166 31.18 25.34 -3.24
C SER A 166 30.59 26.69 -2.89
N THR A 167 31.14 27.27 -1.83
CA THR A 167 31.05 28.69 -1.57
C THR A 167 31.53 29.37 -2.85
N MET A 168 30.59 29.72 -3.74
CA MET A 168 30.88 30.71 -4.75
C MET A 168 31.36 31.94 -3.97
N PRO A 169 32.60 32.43 -4.17
CA PRO A 169 32.96 33.71 -3.62
C PRO A 169 32.02 34.72 -4.25
N ILE A 170 31.15 35.31 -3.42
CA ILE A 170 30.36 36.45 -3.79
C ILE A 170 31.37 37.56 -4.07
N ASN A 171 31.73 37.76 -5.34
CA ASN A 171 32.53 38.89 -5.75
C ASN A 171 31.59 40.10 -5.80
N ILE A 172 31.47 40.79 -4.67
CA ILE A 172 30.81 42.09 -4.56
C ILE A 172 31.76 43.11 -5.19
N ASN A 173 31.88 43.10 -6.51
CA ASN A 173 32.33 44.27 -7.27
C ASN A 173 31.81 44.15 -8.71
N GLY A 174 31.00 45.14 -9.07
CA GLY A 174 30.08 45.10 -10.19
C GLY A 174 30.71 44.96 -11.56
N SER A 175 30.02 44.25 -12.43
CA SER A 175 29.87 44.61 -13.84
C SER A 175 28.61 43.94 -14.37
N VAL A 176 27.88 44.70 -15.19
CA VAL A 176 26.55 44.47 -15.72
C VAL A 176 26.53 43.17 -16.55
N VAL A 177 25.63 42.23 -16.23
CA VAL A 177 25.33 41.11 -17.12
C VAL A 177 24.23 41.55 -18.07
N GLU A 178 24.61 41.71 -19.33
CA GLU A 178 23.73 42.01 -20.46
C GLU A 178 22.81 40.81 -20.73
N GLU A 179 21.52 41.08 -20.83
CA GLU A 179 20.44 40.10 -21.00
C GLU A 179 20.43 39.62 -22.46
N SER A 180 20.88 38.39 -22.71
CA SER A 180 20.80 37.77 -24.05
C SER A 180 19.53 36.95 -24.21
N ASN A 181 18.65 37.41 -25.11
CA ASN A 181 17.40 36.77 -25.49
C ASN A 181 17.62 35.40 -26.17
N PRO A 182 16.79 34.38 -25.91
CA PRO A 182 16.87 33.11 -26.62
C PRO A 182 16.30 33.22 -28.04
N THR A 183 17.13 32.86 -29.03
CA THR A 183 16.71 32.71 -30.44
C THR A 183 16.05 31.34 -30.61
N TYR A 184 14.78 31.30 -31.00
CA TYR A 184 14.10 30.07 -31.40
C TYR A 184 14.39 29.80 -32.88
N ILE A 185 14.95 28.63 -33.19
CA ILE A 185 15.09 28.14 -34.56
C ILE A 185 13.81 27.36 -34.90
N HIS A 186 13.15 27.77 -35.98
CA HIS A 186 12.02 27.09 -36.62
C HIS A 186 12.48 25.90 -37.45
#